data_AF-A0A966C686-F1
#
_entry.id   AF-A0A966C686-F1
#
_cell.length_a   1.000
_cell.length_b   1.000
_cell.length_c   1.000
_cell.angle_alpha   90.00
_cell.angle_beta   90.00
_cell.angle_gamma   90.00
#
_symmetry.space_group_name_H-M   'P 1'
#
loop_
_entity.id
_entity.type
_entity.pdbx_description
1 polymer ?
#
loop_
_entity_poly.entity_id
_entity_poly.type
_entity_poly.pdbx_seq_one_letter_code
_entity_poly.pdbx_strand_id
1 'polypeptide(L)'
;LEKATMEQLYFEVTALLITFILLGNYFEERTKGKAGEAIKKLLGLQAKTATVLRNKKEIKIPIEEVKVGDIIIVKPGGKIPVDGKIIEGYSSVDESMVTGESMPVEKKVGDIVIGATINKTGSFKFKATKVGRETALA
;
A
#
# COMPACT_ATOMS: atom_id res chain seq x y z
N LEU A 1 -42.98 -45.28 -25.10
CA LEU A 1 -41.57 -45.35 -24.66
C LEU A 1 -40.74 -44.17 -25.16
N GLU A 2 -40.90 -43.73 -26.42
CA GLU A 2 -40.08 -42.69 -27.07
C GLU A 2 -40.11 -41.27 -26.43
N LYS A 3 -41.24 -40.86 -25.83
CA LYS A 3 -41.37 -39.54 -25.16
C LYS A 3 -40.55 -39.44 -23.87
N ALA A 4 -40.49 -40.51 -23.08
CA ALA A 4 -39.78 -40.53 -21.81
C ALA A 4 -38.26 -40.38 -22.00
N THR A 5 -37.71 -40.95 -23.08
CA THR A 5 -36.30 -40.81 -23.46
C THR A 5 -35.96 -39.40 -23.94
N MET A 6 -36.88 -38.72 -24.64
CA MET A 6 -36.67 -37.33 -25.06
C MET A 6 -36.68 -36.37 -23.87
N GLU A 7 -37.63 -36.53 -22.92
CA GLU A 7 -37.67 -35.72 -21.68
C GLU A 7 -36.42 -35.93 -20.82
N GLN A 8 -35.92 -37.17 -20.72
CA GLN A 8 -34.65 -37.47 -20.05
C GLN A 8 -33.45 -36.82 -20.72
N LEU A 9 -33.39 -36.84 -22.06
CA LEU A 9 -32.32 -36.21 -22.82
C LEU A 9 -32.34 -34.68 -22.66
N TYR A 10 -33.52 -34.05 -22.69
CA TYR A 10 -33.66 -32.62 -22.42
C TYR A 10 -33.23 -32.26 -21.00
N PHE A 11 -33.59 -33.08 -20.00
CA PHE A 11 -33.16 -32.88 -18.62
C PHE A 11 -31.65 -32.98 -18.47
N GLU A 12 -31.03 -34.01 -19.06
CA GLU A 12 -29.58 -34.23 -19.00
C GLU A 12 -28.81 -33.08 -19.67
N VAL A 13 -29.21 -32.66 -20.87
CA VAL A 13 -28.58 -31.53 -21.58
C VAL A 13 -28.76 -30.22 -20.83
N THR A 14 -29.95 -29.97 -20.27
CA THR A 14 -30.22 -28.74 -19.50
C THR A 14 -29.42 -28.71 -18.20
N ALA A 15 -29.33 -29.84 -17.48
CA ALA A 15 -28.51 -29.96 -16.29
C ALA A 15 -27.03 -29.68 -16.60
N LEU A 16 -26.51 -30.28 -17.68
CA LEU A 16 -25.13 -30.08 -18.13
C LEU A 16 -24.86 -28.61 -18.48
N LEU A 17 -25.78 -27.96 -19.21
CA LEU A 17 -25.69 -26.54 -19.55
C LEU A 17 -25.66 -25.65 -18.30
N ILE A 18 -26.57 -25.88 -17.35
CA ILE A 18 -26.61 -25.13 -16.09
C ILE A 18 -25.30 -25.35 -15.32
N THR A 19 -24.81 -26.58 -15.24
CA THR A 19 -23.52 -26.89 -14.59
C THR A 19 -22.37 -26.13 -15.25
N PHE A 20 -22.27 -26.10 -16.58
CA PHE A 20 -21.22 -25.37 -17.28
C PHE A 20 -21.32 -23.85 -17.11
N ILE A 21 -22.54 -23.28 -17.09
CA ILE A 21 -22.75 -21.85 -16.82
C ILE A 21 -22.30 -21.51 -15.39
N LEU A 22 -22.71 -22.30 -14.40
CA LEU A 22 -22.32 -22.10 -13.00
C LEU A 22 -20.81 -22.27 -12.81
N LEU A 23 -20.20 -23.24 -13.49
CA LEU A 23 -18.76 -23.46 -13.45
C LEU A 23 -17.99 -22.31 -14.10
N GLY A 24 -18.48 -21.77 -15.21
CA GLY A 24 -17.93 -20.56 -15.85
C GLY A 24 -17.96 -19.36 -14.89
N ASN A 25 -19.12 -19.11 -14.29
CA ASN A 25 -19.28 -18.02 -13.30
C ASN A 25 -18.35 -18.21 -12.09
N TYR A 26 -18.20 -19.45 -11.60
CA TYR A 26 -17.28 -19.77 -10.50
C TYR A 26 -15.81 -19.43 -10.84
N PHE A 27 -15.35 -19.79 -12.05
CA PHE A 27 -13.99 -19.44 -12.48
C PHE A 27 -13.81 -17.93 -12.71
N GLU A 28 -14.85 -17.24 -13.18
CA GLU A 28 -14.84 -15.79 -13.38
C GLU A 28 -14.72 -15.05 -12.04
N GLU A 29 -15.52 -15.41 -11.04
CA GLU A 29 -15.43 -14.86 -9.68
C GLU A 29 -14.06 -15.13 -9.04
N ARG A 30 -13.55 -16.37 -9.19
CA ARG A 30 -12.22 -16.74 -8.67
C ARG A 30 -11.08 -15.95 -9.31
N THR A 31 -11.24 -15.53 -10.56
CA THR A 31 -10.21 -14.79 -11.30
C THR A 31 -10.29 -13.28 -11.03
N LYS A 32 -11.49 -12.72 -10.92
CA LYS A 32 -11.73 -11.28 -10.66
C LYS A 32 -11.13 -10.77 -9.34
N GLY A 33 -10.88 -11.65 -8.35
CA GLY A 33 -10.34 -11.27 -7.05
C GLY A 33 -8.90 -10.71 -7.05
N LYS A 34 -8.07 -11.04 -8.05
CA LYS A 34 -6.62 -10.72 -8.01
C LYS A 34 -6.29 -9.25 -8.29
N ALA A 35 -7.07 -8.57 -9.13
CA ALA A 35 -6.82 -7.18 -9.49
C ALA A 35 -7.15 -6.22 -8.32
N GLY A 36 -8.26 -6.47 -7.62
CA GLY A 36 -8.69 -5.65 -6.48
C GLY A 36 -7.74 -5.73 -5.28
N GLU A 37 -7.19 -6.92 -5.00
CA GLU A 37 -6.23 -7.08 -3.89
C GLU A 37 -4.91 -6.34 -4.11
N ALA A 38 -4.40 -6.28 -5.33
CA ALA A 38 -3.16 -5.56 -5.64
C ALA A 38 -3.33 -4.04 -5.39
N ILE A 39 -4.45 -3.47 -5.83
CA ILE A 39 -4.81 -2.06 -5.57
C ILE A 39 -4.97 -1.82 -4.07
N LYS A 40 -5.61 -2.75 -3.34
CA LYS A 40 -5.79 -2.63 -1.89
C LYS A 40 -4.47 -2.69 -1.12
N LYS A 41 -3.50 -3.47 -1.59
CA LYS A 41 -2.13 -3.51 -1.05
C LYS A 41 -1.37 -2.21 -1.32
N LEU A 42 -1.54 -1.61 -2.51
CA LEU A 42 -1.02 -0.28 -2.83
C LEU A 42 -1.63 0.82 -1.94
N LEU A 43 -2.94 0.78 -1.68
CA LEU A 43 -3.59 1.73 -0.77
C LEU A 43 -3.18 1.52 0.70
N GLY A 44 -2.89 0.27 1.10
CA GLY A 44 -2.32 -0.05 2.42
C GLY A 44 -0.86 0.39 2.60
N LEU A 45 -0.19 0.77 1.50
CA LEU A 45 1.18 1.25 1.53
C LEU A 45 1.31 2.71 1.95
N GLN A 46 0.25 3.51 1.98
CA GLN A 46 0.35 4.86 2.54
C GLN A 46 0.29 4.86 4.08
N ALA A 47 1.09 5.71 4.72
CA ALA A 47 1.03 5.90 6.16
C ALA A 47 -0.22 6.73 6.52
N LYS A 48 -1.08 6.22 7.41
CA LYS A 48 -2.30 6.94 7.82
C LYS A 48 -2.06 8.05 8.85
N THR A 49 -0.92 8.00 9.54
CA THR A 49 -0.59 8.92 10.64
C THR A 49 0.89 9.22 10.65
N ALA A 50 1.25 10.42 11.10
CA ALA A 50 2.63 10.84 11.32
C ALA A 50 2.85 11.24 12.79
N THR A 51 4.06 11.01 13.30
CA THR A 51 4.47 11.53 14.62
C THR A 51 5.25 12.82 14.41
N VAL A 52 4.62 13.95 14.72
CA VAL A 52 5.24 15.28 14.61
C VAL A 52 5.78 15.75 15.96
N LEU A 53 6.88 16.49 15.92
CA LEU A 53 7.44 17.18 17.07
C LEU A 53 6.97 18.63 17.07
N ARG A 54 5.93 18.94 17.85
CA ARG A 54 5.41 20.30 18.04
C ARG A 54 5.50 20.66 19.51
N ASN A 55 5.93 21.88 19.84
CA ASN A 55 6.11 22.34 21.23
C ASN A 55 6.97 21.40 22.10
N LYS A 56 8.04 20.82 21.52
CA LYS A 56 8.92 19.82 22.16
C LYS A 56 8.22 18.53 22.62
N LYS A 57 7.00 18.25 22.14
CA LYS A 57 6.27 17.01 22.41
C LYS A 57 6.03 16.23 21.12
N GLU A 58 6.14 14.91 21.21
CA GLU A 58 5.75 14.00 20.14
C GLU A 58 4.22 13.88 20.12
N ILE A 59 3.60 14.25 19.01
CA ILE A 59 2.14 14.19 18.82
C ILE A 59 1.88 13.35 17.57
N LYS A 60 1.04 12.33 17.70
CA LYS A 60 0.58 11.54 16.57
C LYS A 60 -0.63 12.20 15.95
N ILE A 61 -0.53 12.59 14.68
CA ILE A 61 -1.59 13.27 13.93
C ILE A 61 -1.92 12.50 12.64
N PRO A 62 -3.14 12.68 12.08
CA PRO A 62 -3.46 12.24 10.73
C PRO A 62 -2.49 12.82 9.70
N ILE A 63 -2.21 12.08 8.62
CA ILE A 63 -1.27 12.53 7.59
C ILE A 63 -1.77 13.80 6.87
N GLU A 64 -3.09 13.99 6.80
CA GLU A 64 -3.76 15.14 6.22
C GLU A 64 -3.52 16.44 7.01
N GLU A 65 -3.15 16.34 8.29
CA GLU A 65 -2.84 17.47 9.16
C GLU A 65 -1.35 17.85 9.17
N VAL A 66 -0.51 17.08 8.47
CA VAL A 66 0.92 17.34 8.33
C VAL A 66 1.12 18.50 7.36
N LYS A 67 1.90 19.50 7.79
CA LYS A 67 2.21 20.68 6.99
C LYS A 67 3.67 20.68 6.58
N VAL A 68 3.96 21.32 5.44
CA VAL A 68 5.34 21.61 5.03
C VAL A 68 6.05 22.35 6.17
N GLY A 69 7.24 21.89 6.52
CA GLY A 69 8.03 22.43 7.60
C GLY A 69 7.83 21.77 8.97
N ASP A 70 6.83 20.90 9.15
CA ASP A 70 6.73 20.08 10.35
C ASP A 70 7.97 19.19 10.52
N ILE A 71 8.40 19.00 11.77
CA ILE A 71 9.45 18.06 12.12
C ILE A 71 8.79 16.73 12.46
N ILE A 72 9.13 15.68 11.73
CA ILE A 72 8.56 14.34 11.88
C ILE A 72 9.64 13.40 12.40
N ILE A 73 9.25 12.55 13.36
CA ILE A 73 10.12 11.52 13.94
C ILE A 73 9.73 10.17 13.35
N VAL A 74 10.70 9.47 12.79
CA VAL A 74 10.52 8.11 12.26
C VAL A 74 11.38 7.16 13.08
N LYS A 75 10.73 6.17 13.68
CA LYS A 75 11.37 5.09 14.46
C LYS A 75 11.66 3.88 13.56
N PRO A 76 12.51 2.93 13.97
CA PRO A 76 12.83 1.75 13.16
C PRO A 76 11.58 0.93 12.88
N GLY A 77 11.45 0.39 11.67
CA GLY A 77 10.23 -0.26 11.17
C GLY A 77 9.09 0.72 10.81
N GLY A 78 9.26 2.01 11.10
CA GLY A 78 8.29 3.05 10.78
C GLY A 78 8.27 3.36 9.29
N LYS A 79 7.08 3.65 8.77
CA LYS A 79 6.92 4.14 7.41
C LYS A 79 7.13 5.64 7.35
N ILE A 80 7.81 6.12 6.32
CA ILE A 80 7.99 7.56 6.09
C ILE A 80 6.67 8.12 5.54
N PRO A 81 6.01 9.07 6.24
CA PRO A 81 4.68 9.50 5.86
C PRO A 81 4.69 10.43 4.65
N VAL A 82 5.66 11.34 4.55
CA VAL A 82 5.74 12.38 3.51
C VAL A 82 7.19 12.61 3.09
N ASP A 83 7.39 13.28 1.95
CA ASP A 83 8.73 13.59 1.45
C ASP A 83 9.38 14.70 2.29
N GLY A 84 10.67 14.58 2.54
CA GLY A 84 11.35 15.54 3.38
C GLY A 84 12.87 15.43 3.41
N LYS A 85 13.48 16.27 4.23
CA LYS A 85 14.94 16.34 4.39
C LYS A 85 15.33 16.02 5.82
N ILE A 86 16.26 15.09 6.01
CA ILE A 86 16.72 14.69 7.35
C ILE A 86 17.46 15.87 8.01
N ILE A 87 17.09 16.17 9.25
CA ILE A 87 17.69 17.22 10.06
C ILE A 87 18.47 16.66 11.26
N GLU A 88 18.18 15.43 11.68
CA GLU A 88 18.83 14.78 12.84
C GLU A 88 18.77 13.26 12.71
N GLY A 89 19.83 12.58 13.13
CA GLY A 89 19.92 11.11 13.14
C GLY A 89 20.47 10.51 11.86
N TYR A 90 20.52 9.18 11.83
CA TYR A 90 20.97 8.36 10.71
C TYR A 90 20.15 7.07 10.68
N SER A 91 19.90 6.52 9.48
CA SER A 91 19.27 5.21 9.35
C SER A 91 19.45 4.64 7.94
N SER A 92 19.14 3.35 7.77
CA SER A 92 18.91 2.76 6.45
C SER A 92 17.41 2.74 6.11
N VAL A 93 17.09 3.15 4.88
CA VAL A 93 15.73 3.24 4.35
C VAL A 93 15.57 2.27 3.17
N ASP A 94 14.50 1.51 3.19
CA ASP A 94 14.10 0.61 2.12
C ASP A 94 13.23 1.36 1.12
N GLU A 95 13.86 1.72 0.00
CA GLU A 95 13.23 2.43 -1.12
C GLU A 95 12.80 1.48 -2.25
N SER A 96 12.88 0.15 -2.04
CA SER A 96 12.57 -0.86 -3.07
C SER A 96 11.19 -0.70 -3.71
N MET A 97 10.22 -0.23 -2.93
CA MET A 97 8.84 -0.03 -3.39
C MET A 97 8.67 1.20 -4.31
N VAL A 98 9.63 2.11 -4.31
CA VAL A 98 9.59 3.36 -5.10
C VAL A 98 10.63 3.34 -6.22
N THR A 99 11.87 2.99 -5.90
CA THR A 99 12.99 3.01 -6.85
C THR A 99 13.25 1.67 -7.52
N GLY A 100 12.76 0.56 -6.94
CA GLY A 100 13.06 -0.80 -7.39
C GLY A 100 14.44 -1.31 -6.96
N GLU A 101 15.18 -0.55 -6.15
CA GLU A 101 16.49 -0.97 -5.65
C GLU A 101 16.34 -1.94 -4.47
N SER A 102 16.96 -3.12 -4.58
CA SER A 102 16.80 -4.20 -3.59
C SER A 102 17.54 -3.97 -2.27
N MET A 103 18.56 -3.11 -2.26
CA MET A 103 19.34 -2.84 -1.05
C MET A 103 18.85 -1.57 -0.34
N PRO A 104 18.70 -1.59 1.00
CA PRO A 104 18.42 -0.38 1.76
C PRO A 104 19.48 0.69 1.55
N VAL A 105 19.05 1.93 1.36
CA VAL A 105 19.92 3.08 1.15
C VAL A 105 20.21 3.75 2.49
N GLU A 106 21.47 4.04 2.79
CA GLU A 106 21.84 4.80 3.97
C GLU A 106 21.46 6.27 3.81
N LYS A 107 20.85 6.84 4.86
CA LYS A 107 20.42 8.23 4.91
C LYS A 107 20.97 8.91 6.15
N LYS A 108 21.57 10.08 5.94
CA LYS A 108 22.14 10.95 6.98
C LYS A 108 21.53 12.35 6.91
N VAL A 109 21.91 13.20 7.87
CA VAL A 109 21.51 14.61 7.91
C VAL A 109 21.84 15.30 6.58
N GLY A 110 20.84 15.95 5.99
CA GLY A 110 20.95 16.59 4.69
C GLY A 110 20.37 15.78 3.52
N ASP A 111 20.16 14.48 3.70
CA ASP A 111 19.60 13.64 2.63
C ASP A 111 18.07 13.77 2.53
N ILE A 112 17.55 13.45 1.35
CA ILE A 112 16.12 13.43 1.07
C ILE A 112 15.58 12.03 1.38
N VAL A 113 14.42 12.01 2.03
CA VAL A 113 13.60 10.83 2.26
C VAL A 113 12.30 10.93 1.47
N ILE A 114 11.88 9.79 0.93
CA ILE A 114 10.69 9.68 0.09
C ILE A 114 9.56 9.02 0.89
N GLY A 115 8.35 9.53 0.75
CA GLY A 115 7.14 8.97 1.35
C GLY A 115 6.90 7.52 0.93
N ALA A 116 6.15 6.80 1.75
CA ALA A 116 5.83 5.37 1.66
C ALA A 116 7.02 4.39 1.67
N THR A 117 8.26 4.87 1.74
CA THR A 117 9.43 4.01 2.03
C THR A 117 9.45 3.60 3.51
N ILE A 118 10.25 2.58 3.83
CA ILE A 118 10.29 1.98 5.17
C ILE A 118 11.65 2.24 5.83
N ASN A 119 11.62 2.82 7.01
CA ASN A 119 12.81 2.96 7.85
C ASN A 119 13.18 1.60 8.48
N LYS A 120 14.43 1.14 8.37
CA LYS A 120 14.85 -0.19 8.85
C LYS A 120 15.48 -0.17 10.24
N THR A 121 16.53 0.63 10.46
CA THR A 121 17.44 0.42 11.61
C THR A 121 17.41 1.53 12.65
N GLY A 122 17.80 2.75 12.28
CA GLY A 122 17.93 3.90 13.17
C GLY A 122 16.65 4.70 13.30
N SER A 123 16.67 5.70 14.19
CA SER A 123 15.62 6.73 14.24
C SER A 123 16.19 8.03 13.68
N PHE A 124 15.37 8.77 12.95
CA PHE A 124 15.76 10.08 12.46
C PHE A 124 14.60 11.06 12.55
N LYS A 125 14.95 12.34 12.57
CA LYS A 125 14.02 13.46 12.44
C LYS A 125 14.23 14.10 11.08
N PHE A 126 13.13 14.38 10.40
CA PHE A 126 13.17 15.05 9.11
C PHE A 126 12.16 16.19 9.07
N LYS A 127 12.46 17.20 8.26
CA LYS A 127 11.56 18.31 7.99
C LYS A 127 10.74 17.99 6.74
N ALA A 128 9.43 18.04 6.85
CA ALA A 128 8.51 17.82 5.72
C ALA A 128 8.75 18.88 4.63
N THR A 129 8.93 18.45 3.38
CA THR A 129 9.16 19.33 2.23
C THR A 129 8.01 19.31 1.25
N LYS A 130 7.39 18.15 1.03
CA LYS A 130 6.19 17.98 0.20
C LYS A 130 5.19 17.12 0.96
N VAL A 131 3.92 17.49 0.93
CA VAL A 131 2.84 16.81 1.66
C VAL A 131 1.62 16.60 0.76
N GLY A 132 0.77 15.62 1.08
CA GLY A 132 -0.44 15.33 0.30
C GLY A 132 -0.16 15.02 -1.17
N ARG A 133 -0.82 15.74 -2.08
CA ARG A 133 -0.74 15.56 -3.55
C ARG A 133 0.62 15.88 -4.17
N GLU A 134 1.53 16.49 -3.41
CA GLU A 134 2.87 16.84 -3.88
C GLU A 134 3.92 15.77 -3.53
N THR A 135 3.52 14.70 -2.83
CA THR A 135 4.41 13.57 -2.53
C THR A 135 4.59 12.67 -3.75
N ALA A 136 5.71 11.94 -3.82
CA ALA A 136 6.05 11.08 -4.96
C ALA A 136 5.02 9.96 -5.30
N LEU A 137 3.98 9.75 -4.48
CA LEU A 137 3.08 8.59 -4.52
C LEU A 137 1.58 8.93 -4.45
N ALA A 138 1.21 10.21 -4.61
CA ALA A 138 -0.18 10.65 -4.51
C ALA A 138 -0.99 10.50 -5.81
#